data_AF-A0A132C4I6-F1
#
_entry.id   AF-A0A132C4I6-F1
#
_cell.length_a   1.000
_cell.length_b   1.000
_cell.length_c   1.000
_cell.angle_alpha   90.00
_cell.angle_beta   90.00
_cell.angle_gamma   90.00
#
_symmetry.space_group_name_H-M   'P 1'
#
loop_
_entity.id
_entity.type
_entity.pdbx_description
1 polymer ?
#
loop_
_entity_poly.entity_id
_entity_poly.type
_entity_poly.pdbx_seq_one_letter_code
_entity_poly.pdbx_strand_id
1 'polypeptide(L)'
;MPSANPAQGDIIQFPHGHPLEFWKTDPTHDPIERRPRYDIAVAPPQTINGQPSVIDQAATLARGGLYPNFRRLEGAPHGSAHTSFDGPISSVPTAAKDPLFFLLHANVDRLWAFWQWLNRRTDPSDPATYALTGPVRKPNNIGHRLNDTMWPWNGSTKPPRPTYAPPRGPFPPSPITSRPGGQPTVKDMIDYQGVHGTEPLGFDYDDVPFELNP
;
A
#
# COMPACT_ATOMS: atom_id res chain seq x y z
N MET A 1 -7.42 25.05 -8.36
CA MET A 1 -8.20 23.81 -8.39
C MET A 1 -9.66 24.21 -8.52
N PRO A 2 -10.40 23.77 -9.56
CA PRO A 2 -11.84 23.97 -9.57
C PRO A 2 -12.45 23.29 -8.32
N SER A 3 -13.51 23.87 -7.77
CA SER A 3 -14.24 23.28 -6.65
C SER A 3 -14.79 21.93 -7.08
N ALA A 4 -14.38 20.84 -6.42
CA ALA A 4 -14.94 19.52 -6.71
C ALA A 4 -16.45 19.59 -6.47
N ASN A 5 -17.24 19.41 -7.52
CA ASN A 5 -18.68 19.37 -7.41
C ASN A 5 -19.08 17.94 -7.03
N PRO A 6 -19.55 17.66 -5.80
CA PRO A 6 -19.96 16.30 -5.42
C PRO A 6 -21.19 15.78 -6.22
N ALA A 7 -21.82 16.60 -7.06
CA ALA A 7 -22.88 16.18 -7.97
C ALA A 7 -22.38 15.63 -9.33
N GLN A 8 -21.14 15.88 -9.74
CA GLN A 8 -20.53 15.40 -10.99
C GLN A 8 -19.08 14.98 -10.72
N GLY A 9 -18.70 13.75 -11.07
CA GLY A 9 -17.30 13.37 -10.98
C GLY A 9 -16.45 14.23 -11.90
N ASP A 10 -15.21 14.49 -11.51
CA ASP A 10 -14.28 15.23 -12.35
C ASP A 10 -13.41 14.25 -13.13
N ILE A 11 -13.20 14.56 -14.41
CA ILE A 11 -12.19 13.87 -15.21
C ILE A 11 -10.81 14.32 -14.69
N ILE A 12 -9.98 13.35 -14.31
CA ILE A 12 -8.61 13.62 -13.91
C ILE A 12 -7.85 14.19 -15.10
N GLN A 13 -7.27 15.37 -14.91
CA GLN A 13 -6.42 16.04 -15.89
C GLN A 13 -5.08 16.39 -15.25
N PHE A 14 -3.99 16.15 -15.97
CA PHE A 14 -2.68 16.64 -15.61
C PHE A 14 -2.25 17.73 -16.60
N PRO A 15 -1.48 18.74 -16.16
CA PRO A 15 -0.94 19.75 -17.06
C PRO A 15 -0.05 19.14 -18.14
N HIS A 16 0.06 19.83 -19.28
CA HIS A 16 0.97 19.44 -20.35
C HIS A 16 2.42 19.31 -19.87
N GLY A 17 3.08 18.21 -20.22
CA GLY A 17 4.44 17.87 -19.80
C GLY A 17 4.52 17.18 -18.42
N HIS A 18 3.40 17.00 -17.73
CA HIS A 18 3.39 16.22 -16.50
C HIS A 18 3.64 14.72 -16.81
N PRO A 19 4.44 13.99 -16.01
CA PRO A 19 4.74 12.57 -16.27
C PRO A 19 3.51 11.65 -16.36
N LEU A 20 2.39 12.06 -15.76
CA LEU A 20 1.12 11.33 -15.76
C LEU A 20 0.09 11.85 -16.78
N GLU A 21 0.45 12.82 -17.64
CA GLU A 21 -0.46 13.42 -18.64
C GLU A 21 -1.17 12.36 -19.50
N PHE A 22 -0.46 11.30 -19.87
CA PHE A 22 -0.99 10.21 -20.68
C PHE A 22 -1.14 8.91 -19.89
N TRP A 23 -1.37 9.00 -18.58
CA TRP A 23 -1.52 7.84 -17.72
C TRP A 23 -2.60 6.89 -18.25
N LYS A 24 -2.20 5.65 -18.55
CA LYS A 24 -3.08 4.57 -18.99
C LYS A 24 -2.54 3.23 -18.48
N THR A 25 -3.42 2.38 -17.97
CA THR A 25 -3.08 1.02 -17.53
C THR A 25 -3.48 -0.06 -18.53
N ASP A 26 -4.39 0.25 -19.46
CA ASP A 26 -4.77 -0.63 -20.55
C ASP A 26 -5.18 0.19 -21.80
N PRO A 27 -5.19 -0.40 -23.01
CA PRO A 27 -5.52 0.30 -24.25
C PRO A 27 -6.97 0.80 -24.31
N THR A 28 -7.85 0.23 -23.49
CA THR A 28 -9.29 0.52 -23.44
C THR A 28 -9.66 1.54 -22.38
N HIS A 29 -8.67 2.14 -21.70
CA HIS A 29 -8.94 3.00 -20.57
C HIS A 29 -9.45 4.38 -21.02
N ASP A 30 -10.74 4.61 -20.78
CA ASP A 30 -11.39 5.92 -20.83
C ASP A 30 -10.74 6.89 -19.82
N PRO A 31 -10.97 8.21 -19.96
CA PRO A 31 -10.55 9.17 -18.95
C PRO A 31 -11.02 8.74 -17.55
N ILE A 32 -10.13 8.83 -16.57
CA ILE A 32 -10.47 8.43 -15.21
C ILE A 32 -11.38 9.51 -14.63
N GLU A 33 -12.63 9.16 -14.38
CA GLU A 33 -13.56 9.97 -13.59
C GLU A 33 -13.43 9.58 -12.11
N ARG A 34 -13.28 10.58 -11.24
CA ARG A 34 -13.26 10.38 -9.79
C ARG A 34 -14.10 11.44 -9.10
N ARG A 35 -14.92 11.01 -8.14
CA ARG A 35 -15.72 11.88 -7.28
C ARG A 35 -15.49 11.57 -5.81
N PRO A 36 -15.18 12.58 -4.99
CA PRO A 36 -15.17 12.45 -3.54
C PRO A 36 -16.57 12.13 -2.99
N ARG A 37 -16.65 11.27 -1.97
CA ARG A 37 -17.88 10.96 -1.22
C ARG A 37 -17.97 11.72 0.11
N TYR A 38 -17.15 12.76 0.27
CA TYR A 38 -17.08 13.63 1.44
C TYR A 38 -16.81 15.06 0.98
N ASP A 39 -17.03 16.03 1.87
CA ASP A 39 -16.69 17.42 1.61
C ASP A 39 -15.16 17.60 1.62
N ILE A 40 -14.58 17.85 0.45
CA ILE A 40 -13.13 18.00 0.28
C ILE A 40 -12.56 19.27 0.91
N ALA A 41 -13.40 20.22 1.34
CA ALA A 41 -12.95 21.40 2.08
C ALA A 41 -12.51 21.04 3.51
N VAL A 42 -12.87 19.85 3.99
CA VAL A 42 -12.53 19.35 5.33
C VAL A 42 -11.89 17.96 5.26
N ALA A 43 -11.30 17.54 6.37
CA ALA A 43 -10.80 16.18 6.49
C ALA A 43 -11.94 15.16 6.35
N PRO A 44 -11.69 13.98 5.74
CA PRO A 44 -12.70 12.94 5.65
C PRO A 44 -13.15 12.50 7.05
N PRO A 45 -14.40 12.03 7.19
CA PRO A 45 -14.94 11.65 8.49
C PRO A 45 -14.13 10.49 9.08
N GLN A 46 -13.70 10.64 10.33
CA GLN A 46 -12.99 9.57 11.05
C GLN A 46 -13.90 8.38 11.40
N THR A 47 -15.23 8.57 11.36
CA THR A 47 -16.22 7.53 11.63
C THR A 47 -17.40 7.60 10.66
N ILE A 48 -17.90 6.44 10.23
CA ILE A 48 -19.15 6.30 9.46
C ILE A 48 -20.00 5.23 10.15
N ASN A 49 -21.27 5.53 10.44
CA ASN A 49 -22.20 4.62 11.14
C ASN A 49 -21.62 4.03 12.44
N GLY A 50 -20.88 4.84 13.20
CA GLY A 50 -20.24 4.43 14.46
C GLY A 50 -19.03 3.49 14.30
N GLN A 51 -18.58 3.22 13.07
CA GLN A 51 -17.38 2.45 12.79
C GLN A 51 -16.22 3.35 12.34
N PRO A 52 -14.95 3.01 12.66
CA PRO A 52 -13.80 3.74 12.14
C PRO A 52 -13.79 3.79 10.61
N SER A 53 -13.51 4.96 10.06
CA SER A 53 -13.35 5.21 8.62
C SER A 53 -11.93 5.72 8.34
N VAL A 54 -11.77 6.89 7.72
CA VAL A 54 -10.44 7.49 7.48
C VAL A 54 -9.97 8.19 8.76
N ILE A 55 -9.58 7.39 9.75
CA ILE A 55 -8.98 7.86 11.00
C ILE A 55 -7.60 8.50 10.74
N ASP A 56 -7.20 9.43 11.59
CA ASP A 56 -5.90 10.10 11.47
C ASP A 56 -4.71 9.20 11.84
N GLN A 57 -3.50 9.74 11.65
CA GLN A 57 -2.25 9.06 11.98
C GLN A 57 -2.17 8.71 13.46
N ALA A 58 -2.53 9.61 14.37
CA ALA A 58 -2.42 9.37 15.81
C ALA A 58 -3.31 8.18 16.23
N ALA A 59 -4.56 8.16 15.77
CA ALA A 59 -5.50 7.05 15.99
C ALA A 59 -5.03 5.75 15.32
N THR A 60 -4.39 5.84 14.16
CA THR A 60 -3.84 4.66 13.46
C THR A 60 -2.67 4.05 14.22
N LEU A 61 -1.73 4.87 14.70
CA LEU A 61 -0.57 4.43 15.50
C LEU A 61 -1.00 3.90 16.88
N ALA A 62 -2.08 4.45 17.44
CA ALA A 62 -2.66 4.01 18.72
C ALA A 62 -3.33 2.62 18.66
N ARG A 63 -3.40 1.96 17.50
CA ARG A 63 -3.95 0.60 17.38
C ARG A 63 -3.15 -0.44 18.17
N GLY A 64 -1.89 -0.17 18.48
CA GLY A 64 -1.07 -0.95 19.41
C GLY A 64 0.25 -1.42 18.79
N GLY A 65 1.23 -1.73 19.65
CA GLY A 65 2.62 -2.03 19.26
C GLY A 65 2.89 -3.46 18.76
N LEU A 66 1.84 -4.23 18.45
CA LEU A 66 1.95 -5.59 17.89
C LEU A 66 1.27 -5.64 16.52
N TYR A 67 1.91 -6.30 15.56
CA TYR A 67 1.43 -6.41 14.18
C TYR A 67 -0.06 -6.80 14.04
N PRO A 68 -0.60 -7.80 14.78
CA PRO A 68 -2.01 -8.19 14.64
C PRO A 68 -3.00 -7.06 14.91
N ASN A 69 -2.65 -6.10 15.77
CA ASN A 69 -3.50 -4.96 16.05
C ASN A 69 -3.30 -3.86 15.01
N PHE A 70 -2.05 -3.60 14.63
CA PHE A 70 -1.72 -2.56 13.65
C PHE A 70 -2.30 -2.87 12.28
N ARG A 71 -2.23 -4.12 11.79
CA ARG A 71 -2.80 -4.57 10.50
C ARG A 71 -4.30 -4.30 10.32
N ARG A 72 -5.03 -3.90 11.36
CA ARG A 72 -6.42 -3.41 11.23
C ARG A 72 -6.49 -2.12 10.41
N LEU A 73 -5.37 -1.42 10.22
CA LEU A 73 -5.21 -0.30 9.30
C LEU A 73 -5.70 -0.65 7.88
N GLU A 74 -5.55 -1.92 7.45
CA GLU A 74 -5.98 -2.42 6.13
C GLU A 74 -7.47 -2.21 5.87
N GLY A 75 -8.31 -2.30 6.91
CA GLY A 75 -9.72 -1.92 6.80
C GLY A 75 -9.92 -0.41 6.92
N ALA A 76 -9.39 0.18 8.00
CA ALA A 76 -9.49 1.60 8.30
C ALA A 76 -8.17 2.10 8.91
N PRO A 77 -7.46 3.04 8.28
CA PRO A 77 -7.97 3.94 7.24
C PRO A 77 -7.87 3.43 5.79
N HIS A 78 -7.06 2.41 5.47
CA HIS A 78 -6.73 2.02 4.08
C HIS A 78 -7.98 1.72 3.21
N GLY A 79 -8.74 0.68 3.56
CA GLY A 79 -9.95 0.32 2.80
C GLY A 79 -11.01 1.44 2.75
N SER A 80 -11.11 2.23 3.82
CA SER A 80 -12.00 3.40 3.87
C SER A 80 -11.55 4.53 2.96
N ALA A 81 -10.24 4.73 2.80
CA ALA A 81 -9.69 5.74 1.90
C ALA A 81 -9.98 5.40 0.43
N HIS A 82 -9.89 4.11 0.05
CA HIS A 82 -10.31 3.66 -1.28
C HIS A 82 -11.77 4.00 -1.59
N THR A 83 -12.67 3.79 -0.63
CA THR A 83 -14.12 3.99 -0.81
C THR A 83 -14.59 5.41 -0.48
N SER A 84 -13.68 6.30 -0.04
CA SER A 84 -13.96 7.74 0.10
C SER A 84 -14.08 8.45 -1.25
N PHE A 85 -13.77 7.74 -2.33
CA PHE A 85 -13.98 8.16 -3.71
C PHE A 85 -14.82 7.10 -4.44
N ASP A 86 -15.45 7.45 -5.55
CA ASP A 86 -15.88 6.48 -6.57
C ASP A 86 -14.82 6.34 -7.67
N GLY A 87 -15.20 5.73 -8.80
CA GLY A 87 -14.28 5.45 -9.89
C GLY A 87 -13.43 4.19 -9.67
N PRO A 88 -12.40 3.96 -10.50
CA PRO A 88 -11.60 2.73 -10.45
C PRO A 88 -10.95 2.48 -9.08
N ILE A 89 -10.54 3.55 -8.37
CA ILE A 89 -9.89 3.51 -7.06
C ILE A 89 -10.74 2.81 -5.98
N SER A 90 -12.06 2.77 -6.13
CA SER A 90 -12.97 2.25 -5.10
C SER A 90 -13.20 0.74 -5.16
N SER A 91 -12.53 0.02 -6.07
CA SER A 91 -12.73 -1.42 -6.28
C SER A 91 -11.39 -2.13 -6.49
N VAL A 92 -11.14 -3.19 -5.70
CA VAL A 92 -9.86 -3.92 -5.67
C VAL A 92 -9.35 -4.34 -7.07
N PRO A 93 -10.17 -4.91 -7.98
CA PRO A 93 -9.70 -5.32 -9.30
C PRO A 93 -9.29 -4.15 -10.22
N THR A 94 -9.73 -2.93 -9.92
CA THR A 94 -9.52 -1.76 -10.79
C THR A 94 -8.74 -0.64 -10.12
N ALA A 95 -8.44 -0.73 -8.82
CA ALA A 95 -7.90 0.39 -8.05
C ALA A 95 -6.59 0.94 -8.62
N ALA A 96 -5.69 0.05 -9.04
CA ALA A 96 -4.40 0.42 -9.64
C ALA A 96 -4.50 1.11 -11.02
N LYS A 97 -5.70 1.16 -11.62
CA LYS A 97 -5.95 1.93 -12.85
C LYS A 97 -5.92 3.43 -12.60
N ASP A 98 -6.24 3.83 -11.37
CA ASP A 98 -6.20 5.21 -10.92
C ASP A 98 -4.82 5.54 -10.32
N PRO A 99 -4.09 6.60 -10.76
CA PRO A 99 -2.77 6.95 -10.22
C PRO A 99 -2.79 7.34 -8.73
N LEU A 100 -3.93 7.75 -8.16
CA LEU A 100 -4.08 7.98 -6.71
C LEU A 100 -3.80 6.72 -5.90
N PHE A 101 -3.95 5.52 -6.49
CA PHE A 101 -3.57 4.26 -5.87
C PHE A 101 -2.17 4.32 -5.27
N PHE A 102 -1.18 4.77 -6.03
CA PHE A 102 0.21 4.81 -5.58
C PHE A 102 0.43 5.85 -4.48
N LEU A 103 -0.23 7.00 -4.56
CA LEU A 103 -0.13 8.04 -3.53
C LEU A 103 -0.81 7.60 -2.22
N LEU A 104 -1.95 6.93 -2.31
CA LEU A 104 -2.65 6.34 -1.16
C LEU A 104 -1.76 5.28 -0.51
N HIS A 105 -1.22 4.35 -1.29
CA HIS A 105 -0.36 3.28 -0.77
C HIS A 105 0.98 3.78 -0.25
N ALA A 106 1.54 4.85 -0.83
CA ALA A 106 2.72 5.52 -0.27
C ALA A 106 2.44 6.02 1.15
N ASN A 107 1.27 6.62 1.41
CA ASN A 107 0.91 7.04 2.76
C ASN A 107 0.60 5.85 3.71
N VAL A 108 0.00 4.78 3.21
CA VAL A 108 -0.21 3.55 4.00
C VAL A 108 1.13 2.93 4.40
N ASP A 109 2.10 2.87 3.48
CA ASP A 109 3.45 2.40 3.75
C ASP A 109 4.22 3.36 4.67
N ARG A 110 4.02 4.68 4.53
CA ARG A 110 4.52 5.70 5.46
C ARG A 110 4.06 5.44 6.90
N LEU A 111 2.78 5.12 7.10
CA LEU A 111 2.21 4.78 8.41
C LEU A 111 2.79 3.48 8.94
N TRP A 112 3.04 2.50 8.06
CA TRP A 112 3.72 1.26 8.41
C TRP A 112 5.14 1.52 8.90
N ALA A 113 5.95 2.27 8.15
CA ALA A 113 7.29 2.68 8.53
C ALA A 113 7.32 3.43 9.87
N PHE A 114 6.40 4.38 10.07
CA PHE A 114 6.29 5.12 11.32
C PHE A 114 5.93 4.21 12.51
N TRP A 115 5.01 3.26 12.32
CA TRP A 115 4.67 2.28 13.36
C TRP A 115 5.85 1.36 13.69
N GLN A 116 6.61 0.93 12.68
CA GLN A 116 7.82 0.15 12.87
C GLN A 116 8.85 0.92 13.69
N TRP A 117 9.09 2.18 13.34
CA TRP A 117 9.99 3.07 14.07
C TRP A 117 9.53 3.24 15.54
N LEU A 118 8.28 3.66 15.73
CA LEU A 118 7.70 3.95 17.05
C LEU A 118 7.76 2.74 18.00
N ASN A 119 7.63 1.52 17.48
CA ASN A 119 7.54 0.30 18.28
C ASN A 119 8.78 -0.59 18.19
N ARG A 120 9.87 -0.14 17.54
CA ARG A 120 11.10 -0.91 17.29
C ARG A 120 10.81 -2.26 16.58
N ARG A 121 10.01 -2.23 15.52
CA ARG A 121 9.50 -3.42 14.78
C ARG A 121 10.10 -3.55 13.39
N THR A 122 11.42 -3.67 13.29
CA THR A 122 12.14 -3.85 12.02
C THR A 122 12.78 -5.24 11.90
N ASP A 123 12.85 -6.03 12.97
CA ASP A 123 13.40 -7.39 12.93
C ASP A 123 12.32 -8.38 12.45
N PRO A 124 12.44 -8.99 11.26
CA PRO A 124 11.48 -9.98 10.79
C PRO A 124 11.53 -11.31 11.56
N SER A 125 12.53 -11.54 12.41
CA SER A 125 12.60 -12.72 13.29
C SER A 125 11.73 -12.58 14.53
N ASP A 126 11.35 -11.35 14.92
CA ASP A 126 10.44 -11.07 16.03
C ASP A 126 8.97 -11.25 15.59
N PRO A 127 8.22 -12.20 16.18
CA PRO A 127 6.79 -12.37 15.88
C PRO A 127 5.93 -11.14 16.17
N ALA A 128 6.38 -10.23 17.03
CA ALA A 128 5.68 -8.98 17.30
C ALA A 128 5.85 -7.95 16.17
N THR A 129 6.91 -8.05 15.36
CA THR A 129 7.10 -7.29 14.11
C THR A 129 6.18 -7.79 13.01
N TYR A 130 6.14 -9.11 12.80
CA TYR A 130 5.28 -9.71 11.78
C TYR A 130 4.86 -11.12 12.16
N ALA A 131 3.61 -11.28 12.61
CA ALA A 131 3.15 -12.52 13.22
C ALA A 131 2.86 -13.66 12.23
N LEU A 132 2.78 -13.39 10.91
CA LEU A 132 2.43 -14.42 9.93
C LEU A 132 3.67 -15.16 9.42
N THR A 133 3.96 -16.29 10.04
CA THR A 133 5.15 -17.12 9.75
C THR A 133 4.79 -18.58 9.45
N GLY A 134 5.74 -19.40 9.00
CA GLY A 134 5.51 -20.83 8.73
C GLY A 134 4.77 -21.12 7.42
N PRO A 135 4.22 -22.34 7.24
CA PRO A 135 3.64 -22.76 5.96
C PRO A 135 2.32 -22.06 5.64
N VAL A 136 2.08 -21.78 4.36
CA VAL A 136 0.84 -21.23 3.81
C VAL A 136 -0.37 -22.02 4.32
N ARG A 137 -1.37 -21.31 4.86
CA ARG A 137 -2.67 -21.90 5.23
C ARG A 137 -3.72 -21.36 4.27
N LYS A 138 -4.24 -22.24 3.40
CA LYS A 138 -5.32 -21.93 2.47
C LYS A 138 -6.64 -21.74 3.21
N PRO A 139 -7.60 -20.93 2.70
CA PRO A 139 -7.52 -20.19 1.44
C PRO A 139 -6.92 -18.78 1.54
N ASN A 140 -6.84 -18.18 2.73
CA ASN A 140 -6.75 -16.71 2.86
C ASN A 140 -5.36 -16.12 3.16
N ASN A 141 -4.31 -16.94 3.29
CA ASN A 141 -2.97 -16.45 3.67
C ASN A 141 -1.91 -16.67 2.59
N ILE A 142 -2.29 -16.87 1.33
CA ILE A 142 -1.32 -17.05 0.23
C ILE A 142 -0.67 -15.70 -0.09
N GLY A 143 0.66 -15.59 0.09
CA GLY A 143 1.38 -14.35 -0.18
C GLY A 143 1.42 -13.39 1.02
N HIS A 144 1.03 -13.85 2.20
CA HIS A 144 0.95 -13.03 3.41
C HIS A 144 1.95 -13.46 4.49
N ARG A 145 2.71 -14.54 4.29
CA ARG A 145 3.67 -15.00 5.29
C ARG A 145 5.07 -14.51 4.95
N LEU A 146 5.93 -14.37 5.96
CA LEU A 146 7.30 -13.88 5.80
C LEU A 146 8.05 -14.51 4.60
N ASN A 147 8.01 -15.84 4.48
CA ASN A 147 8.75 -16.54 3.43
C ASN A 147 7.94 -16.73 2.13
N ASP A 148 6.73 -16.18 2.04
CA ASP A 148 5.98 -16.23 0.80
C ASP A 148 6.59 -15.26 -0.21
N THR A 149 6.87 -15.74 -1.42
CA THR A 149 7.19 -14.85 -2.54
C THR A 149 5.94 -14.10 -3.01
N MET A 150 6.12 -12.83 -3.35
CA MET A 150 5.05 -11.93 -3.74
C MET A 150 4.65 -12.19 -5.20
N TRP A 151 3.40 -12.58 -5.42
CA TRP A 151 2.81 -12.60 -6.76
C TRP A 151 2.44 -11.15 -7.15
N PRO A 152 2.65 -10.70 -8.39
CA PRO A 152 2.95 -11.48 -9.59
C PRO A 152 4.42 -11.83 -9.85
N TRP A 153 5.36 -11.27 -9.10
CA TRP A 153 6.80 -11.30 -9.44
C TRP A 153 7.42 -12.70 -9.44
N ASN A 154 6.85 -13.64 -8.70
CA ASN A 154 7.25 -15.05 -8.70
C ASN A 154 6.75 -15.87 -9.90
N GLY A 155 5.95 -15.28 -10.80
CA GLY A 155 5.42 -15.96 -11.99
C GLY A 155 4.48 -17.12 -11.72
N SER A 156 4.02 -17.32 -10.47
CA SER A 156 3.19 -18.48 -10.11
C SER A 156 1.85 -18.46 -10.82
N THR A 157 1.52 -19.55 -11.50
CA THR A 157 0.22 -19.81 -12.15
C THR A 157 -0.64 -20.82 -11.40
N LYS A 158 -0.23 -21.18 -10.17
CA LYS A 158 -0.94 -22.16 -9.35
C LYS A 158 -2.17 -21.51 -8.69
N PRO A 159 -3.33 -22.20 -8.66
CA PRO A 159 -4.53 -21.70 -7.98
C PRO A 159 -4.24 -21.22 -6.54
N PRO A 160 -4.79 -20.05 -6.13
CA PRO A 160 -5.83 -19.25 -6.78
C PRO A 160 -5.32 -18.20 -7.77
N ARG A 161 -4.04 -18.24 -8.17
CA ARG A 161 -3.52 -17.33 -9.20
C ARG A 161 -4.05 -17.71 -10.59
N PRO A 162 -4.11 -16.76 -11.54
CA PRO A 162 -4.44 -17.06 -12.93
C PRO A 162 -3.56 -18.16 -13.51
N THR A 163 -4.11 -18.94 -14.45
CA THR A 163 -3.40 -20.05 -15.10
C THR A 163 -2.34 -19.59 -16.11
N TYR A 164 -2.35 -18.31 -16.47
CA TYR A 164 -1.35 -17.69 -17.34
C TYR A 164 -0.33 -16.91 -16.49
N ALA A 165 0.92 -16.89 -16.96
CA ALA A 165 1.96 -16.10 -16.32
C ALA A 165 1.60 -14.61 -16.34
N PRO A 166 1.89 -13.86 -15.28
CA PRO A 166 1.66 -12.43 -15.28
C PRO A 166 2.42 -11.75 -16.44
N PRO A 167 1.84 -10.70 -17.04
CA PRO A 167 2.39 -10.07 -18.25
C PRO A 167 3.71 -9.34 -18.00
N ARG A 168 4.00 -9.00 -16.74
CA ARG A 168 5.31 -8.49 -16.30
C ARG A 168 6.07 -9.61 -15.62
N GLY A 169 7.35 -9.73 -15.97
CA GLY A 169 8.26 -10.75 -15.44
C GLY A 169 8.67 -10.48 -13.98
N PRO A 170 9.93 -10.74 -13.61
CA PRO A 170 10.44 -10.49 -12.26
C PRO A 170 10.22 -9.04 -11.79
N PHE A 171 10.29 -8.81 -10.48
CA PHE A 171 10.28 -7.48 -9.89
C PHE A 171 11.37 -6.60 -10.52
N PRO A 172 11.07 -5.36 -10.94
CA PRO A 172 12.02 -4.51 -11.64
C PRO A 172 13.29 -4.23 -10.80
N PRO A 173 14.49 -4.20 -11.42
CA PRO A 173 15.70 -3.84 -10.72
C PRO A 173 15.72 -2.36 -10.35
N SER A 174 16.50 -2.03 -9.33
CA SER A 174 16.78 -0.65 -8.91
C SER A 174 18.22 -0.27 -9.27
N PRO A 175 18.48 0.97 -9.70
CA PRO A 175 19.84 1.44 -9.96
C PRO A 175 20.65 1.71 -8.67
N ILE A 176 20.01 1.76 -7.50
CA ILE A 176 20.61 2.16 -6.23
C ILE A 176 20.71 1.04 -5.19
N THR A 177 19.99 -0.07 -5.38
CA THR A 177 20.03 -1.23 -4.48
C THR A 177 19.81 -2.53 -5.24
N SER A 178 20.42 -3.61 -4.76
CA SER A 178 20.18 -4.96 -5.30
C SER A 178 18.90 -5.60 -4.76
N ARG A 179 18.40 -5.08 -3.63
CA ARG A 179 17.17 -5.56 -3.00
C ARG A 179 15.92 -4.97 -3.64
N PRO A 180 14.79 -5.70 -3.57
CA PRO A 180 14.63 -7.03 -2.98
C PRO A 180 14.91 -8.20 -3.94
N GLY A 181 15.54 -7.92 -5.08
CA GLY A 181 15.72 -8.89 -6.16
C GLY A 181 14.43 -9.15 -6.96
N GLY A 182 14.50 -10.09 -7.91
CA GLY A 182 13.42 -10.31 -8.88
C GLY A 182 12.20 -11.08 -8.36
N GLN A 183 12.27 -11.73 -7.20
CA GLN A 183 11.17 -12.49 -6.59
C GLN A 183 11.07 -12.19 -5.09
N PRO A 184 10.69 -10.95 -4.72
CA PRO A 184 10.66 -10.53 -3.33
C PRO A 184 9.77 -11.44 -2.48
N THR A 185 10.20 -11.68 -1.25
CA THR A 185 9.36 -12.23 -0.19
C THR A 185 8.79 -11.12 0.70
N VAL A 186 7.76 -11.43 1.49
CA VAL A 186 7.26 -10.48 2.51
C VAL A 186 8.37 -10.10 3.49
N LYS A 187 9.23 -11.07 3.87
CA LYS A 187 10.37 -10.86 4.77
C LYS A 187 11.34 -9.82 4.22
N ASP A 188 11.55 -9.81 2.91
CA ASP A 188 12.45 -8.85 2.26
C ASP A 188 11.95 -7.41 2.36
N MET A 189 10.67 -7.18 2.68
CA MET A 189 10.07 -5.85 2.80
C MET A 189 10.07 -5.29 4.22
N ILE A 190 10.39 -6.10 5.24
CA ILE A 190 10.21 -5.71 6.65
C ILE A 190 11.29 -4.70 7.11
N ASP A 191 12.56 -5.00 6.83
CA ASP A 191 13.70 -4.17 7.21
C ASP A 191 14.09 -3.27 6.03
N TYR A 192 13.27 -2.27 5.73
CA TYR A 192 13.43 -1.42 4.54
C TYR A 192 14.66 -0.50 4.61
N GLN A 193 15.04 -0.06 5.82
CA GLN A 193 16.25 0.74 6.08
C GLN A 193 17.52 -0.11 6.27
N GLY A 194 17.41 -1.43 6.46
CA GLY A 194 18.56 -2.30 6.66
C GLY A 194 19.15 -2.25 8.08
N VAL A 195 18.33 -1.91 9.08
CA VAL A 195 18.75 -1.76 10.49
C VAL A 195 19.34 -3.06 11.05
N HIS A 196 18.89 -4.22 10.56
CA HIS A 196 19.35 -5.53 10.99
C HIS A 196 20.39 -6.14 10.04
N GLY A 197 21.15 -5.30 9.33
CA GLY A 197 22.29 -5.71 8.52
C GLY A 197 21.93 -6.22 7.12
N THR A 198 20.70 -5.99 6.67
CA THR A 198 20.29 -6.20 5.27
C THR A 198 20.58 -4.94 4.45
N GLU A 199 20.86 -5.04 3.15
CA GLU A 199 20.98 -3.83 2.30
C GLU A 199 19.67 -3.01 2.36
N PRO A 200 19.65 -1.67 2.31
CA PRO A 200 18.40 -0.92 2.30
C PRO A 200 17.62 -1.10 0.98
N LEU A 201 16.29 -0.89 1.00
CA LEU A 201 15.44 -0.88 -0.20
C LEU A 201 15.59 0.40 -1.04
N GLY A 202 16.38 1.38 -0.57
CA GLY A 202 16.73 2.58 -1.34
C GLY A 202 15.70 3.69 -1.32
N PHE A 203 14.80 3.71 -0.35
CA PHE A 203 13.86 4.80 -0.11
C PHE A 203 13.70 5.07 1.38
N ASP A 204 13.19 6.25 1.71
CA ASP A 204 12.79 6.61 3.07
C ASP A 204 11.69 7.69 3.02
N TYR A 205 11.14 8.01 4.18
CA TYR A 205 10.13 9.04 4.40
C TYR A 205 10.71 10.20 5.20
N ASP A 206 10.40 11.42 4.79
CA ASP A 206 10.93 12.67 5.35
C ASP A 206 10.56 12.91 6.82
N ASP A 207 9.49 12.28 7.30
CA ASP A 207 8.98 12.40 8.66
C ASP A 207 9.02 11.09 9.48
N VAL A 208 9.70 10.05 8.98
CA VAL A 208 10.04 8.85 9.75
C VAL A 208 11.52 8.95 10.13
N PRO A 209 11.88 9.00 11.42
CA PRO A 209 13.28 9.12 11.79
C PRO A 209 14.12 7.92 11.34
N PHE A 210 15.32 8.18 10.84
CA PHE A 210 16.26 7.19 10.30
C PHE A 210 16.84 6.25 11.38
N GLU A 211 16.89 6.73 12.63
CA GLU A 211 17.53 6.03 13.74
C GLU A 211 16.48 5.44 14.68
N LEU A 212 16.46 4.11 14.78
CA LEU A 212 15.99 3.44 15.98
C LEU A 212 17.03 3.70 17.07
N ASN A 213 16.84 4.74 17.88
CA ASN A 213 17.72 4.99 19.02
C ASN A 213 17.85 3.70 19.86
N PRO A 214 19.07 3.30 20.28
CA PRO A 214 19.32 2.06 21.03
C PRO A 214 18.40 1.89 22.27
#